data_AF-A0A1W6EUM3-F1
#
_entry.id   AF-A0A1W6EUM3-F1
#
_cell.length_a   1.000
_cell.length_b   1.000
_cell.length_c   1.000
_cell.angle_alpha   90.00
_cell.angle_beta   90.00
_cell.angle_gamma   90.00
#
_symmetry.space_group_name_H-M   'P 1'
#
loop_
_entity.id
_entity.type
_entity.pdbx_description
1 polymer ?
#
loop_
_entity_poly.entity_id
_entity_poly.type
_entity_poly.pdbx_seq_one_letter_code
_entity_poly.pdbx_strand_id
1 'polypeptide(L)'
;METVKRLVQRLNEVMNYAANYGLIQANPLTGIRAAFKKPKKENLAALAPTELPELMGAIAHASIKRTTRCLIEWQLHTMTRPAEASGARWNEIDWDEKIWTIPAERMKKEGSTASRSQSRCWRY
;
A
#
# COMPACT_ATOMS: atom_id res chain seq x y z
N MET A 1 5.61 -3.25 16.60
CA MET A 1 4.46 -4.02 17.12
C MET A 1 3.18 -3.76 16.33
N GLU A 2 3.18 -3.96 15.01
CA GLU A 2 1.95 -3.88 14.22
C GLU A 2 1.03 -5.08 14.49
N THR A 3 1.62 -6.26 14.67
CA THR A 3 0.92 -7.52 14.95
C THR A 3 0.00 -7.43 16.17
N VAL A 4 0.48 -6.89 17.29
CA VAL A 4 -0.32 -6.72 18.53
C VAL A 4 -1.52 -5.82 18.27
N LYS A 5 -1.32 -4.69 17.57
CA LYS A 5 -2.43 -3.78 17.22
C LYS A 5 -3.48 -4.49 16.35
N ARG A 6 -3.05 -5.25 15.34
CA ARG A 6 -3.94 -6.01 14.45
C ARG A 6 -4.70 -7.11 15.21
N LEU A 7 -4.04 -7.81 16.14
CA LEU A 7 -4.67 -8.83 16.99
C LEU A 7 -5.72 -8.23 17.92
N VAL A 8 -5.37 -7.17 18.64
CA VAL A 8 -6.29 -6.45 19.54
C VAL A 8 -7.52 -5.94 18.78
N GLN A 9 -7.33 -5.45 17.55
CA GLN A 9 -8.44 -5.02 16.70
C GLN A 9 -9.39 -6.19 16.40
N ARG A 10 -8.86 -7.31 15.89
CA ARG A 10 -9.67 -8.49 15.53
C ARG A 10 -10.39 -9.09 16.74
N LEU A 11 -9.73 -9.17 17.88
CA LEU A 11 -10.36 -9.65 19.12
C LEU A 11 -11.52 -8.75 19.56
N ASN A 12 -11.34 -7.42 19.49
CA ASN A 12 -12.42 -6.50 19.78
C ASN A 12 -13.58 -6.61 18.79
N GLU A 13 -13.31 -6.83 17.49
CA GLU A 13 -14.36 -7.06 16.49
C GLU A 13 -15.21 -8.29 16.82
N VAL A 14 -14.58 -9.41 17.19
CA VAL A 14 -15.28 -10.65 17.60
C VAL A 14 -16.10 -10.44 18.89
N MET A 15 -15.53 -9.80 19.90
CA MET A 15 -16.24 -9.57 21.18
C MET A 15 -17.37 -8.55 21.03
N ASN A 16 -17.19 -7.51 20.21
CA ASN A 16 -18.25 -6.57 19.89
C ASN A 16 -19.40 -7.26 19.14
N TYR A 17 -19.10 -8.17 18.21
CA TYR A 17 -20.11 -8.98 17.55
C TYR A 17 -20.93 -9.80 18.56
N ALA A 18 -20.25 -10.49 19.49
CA ALA A 18 -20.93 -11.27 20.54
C ALA A 18 -21.81 -10.41 21.45
N ALA A 19 -21.35 -9.20 21.80
CA ALA A 19 -22.13 -8.25 22.61
C ALA A 19 -23.37 -7.75 21.85
N ASN A 20 -23.22 -7.40 20.57
CA ASN A 20 -24.33 -6.93 19.73
C ASN A 20 -25.39 -8.03 19.48
N TYR A 21 -24.96 -9.29 19.45
CA TYR A 21 -25.87 -10.44 19.33
C TYR A 21 -26.54 -10.80 20.68
N GLY A 22 -26.12 -10.18 21.78
CA GLY A 22 -26.65 -10.46 23.11
C GLY A 22 -26.09 -11.73 23.77
N LEU A 23 -25.02 -12.33 23.25
CA LEU A 23 -24.34 -13.49 23.87
C LEU A 23 -23.58 -13.10 25.14
N ILE A 24 -23.13 -11.85 25.21
CA ILE A 24 -22.46 -11.25 26.37
C ILE A 24 -23.05 -9.85 26.62
N GLN A 25 -23.00 -9.39 27.87
CA GLN A 25 -23.55 -8.08 28.24
C GLN A 25 -22.70 -6.90 27.74
N ALA A 26 -21.37 -7.07 27.69
CA ALA A 26 -20.44 -6.05 27.22
C ALA A 26 -19.12 -6.69 26.79
N ASN A 27 -18.36 -6.01 25.92
CA ASN A 27 -17.03 -6.46 25.50
C ASN A 27 -15.99 -6.28 26.63
N PRO A 28 -15.40 -7.36 27.20
CA PRO A 28 -14.42 -7.28 28.27
C PRO A 28 -13.03 -6.83 27.81
N LEU A 29 -12.76 -6.87 26.50
CA LEU A 29 -11.48 -6.48 25.90
C LEU A 29 -11.44 -4.99 25.53
N THR A 30 -12.50 -4.25 25.88
CA THR A 30 -12.58 -2.81 25.66
C THR A 30 -11.38 -2.13 26.33
N GLY A 31 -10.58 -1.42 25.54
CA GLY A 31 -9.42 -0.69 26.05
C GLY A 31 -8.13 -1.51 26.25
N ILE A 32 -8.12 -2.83 25.97
CA ILE A 32 -6.91 -3.68 26.11
C ILE A 32 -5.70 -3.13 25.34
N ARG A 33 -5.94 -2.33 24.28
CA ARG A 33 -4.90 -1.62 23.53
C ARG A 33 -4.02 -0.72 24.41
N ALA A 34 -4.57 -0.16 25.49
CA ALA A 34 -3.85 0.73 26.41
C ALA A 34 -2.82 -0.02 27.27
N ALA A 35 -3.00 -1.33 27.47
CA ALA A 35 -2.05 -2.17 28.20
C ALA A 35 -0.72 -2.36 27.44
N PHE A 36 -0.69 -2.12 26.13
CA PHE A 36 0.50 -2.27 25.31
C PHE A 36 1.18 -0.92 25.05
N LYS A 37 2.51 -0.90 25.18
CA LYS A 37 3.33 0.28 24.87
C LYS A 37 3.15 0.65 23.39
N LYS A 38 2.74 1.90 23.13
CA LYS A 38 2.64 2.42 21.77
C LYS A 38 4.05 2.48 21.16
N PRO A 39 4.31 1.86 20.00
CA PRO A 39 5.58 2.02 19.33
C PRO A 39 5.74 3.48 18.89
N LYS A 40 6.96 4.02 19.00
CA LYS A 40 7.29 5.33 18.43
C LYS A 40 7.19 5.20 16.91
N LYS A 41 6.39 6.06 16.30
CA LYS A 41 6.25 6.08 14.83
C LYS A 41 7.49 6.79 14.28
N GLU A 42 8.30 6.06 13.53
CA GLU A 42 9.37 6.61 12.72
C GLU A 42 8.86 6.68 11.29
N ASN A 43 8.78 7.90 10.74
CA ASN A 43 8.44 8.08 9.34
C ASN A 43 9.72 7.84 8.52
N LEU A 44 9.59 7.16 7.38
CA LEU A 44 10.68 7.08 6.43
C LEU A 44 10.89 8.47 5.82
N ALA A 45 12.13 8.96 5.87
CA ALA A 45 12.49 10.23 5.25
C ALA A 45 12.23 10.15 3.74
N ALA A 46 11.67 11.22 3.18
CA ALA A 46 11.56 11.34 1.74
C ALA A 46 12.94 11.54 1.13
N LEU A 47 13.20 10.89 0.00
CA LEU A 47 14.44 11.06 -0.76
C LEU A 47 14.52 12.51 -1.27
N ALA A 48 15.61 13.21 -1.00
CA ALA A 48 15.83 14.53 -1.56
C ALA A 48 16.13 14.42 -3.06
N PRO A 49 15.72 15.40 -3.90
CA PRO A 49 16.01 15.36 -5.34
C PRO A 49 17.51 15.25 -5.66
N THR A 50 18.36 15.80 -4.79
CA THR A 50 19.82 15.74 -4.90
C THR A 50 20.40 14.34 -4.69
N GLU A 51 19.68 13.46 -3.99
CA GLU A 51 20.08 12.07 -3.71
C GLU A 51 19.59 11.10 -4.79
N LEU A 52 18.70 11.54 -5.69
CA LEU A 52 18.16 10.71 -6.76
C LEU A 52 19.24 10.14 -7.71
N PRO A 53 20.25 10.90 -8.15
CA PRO A 53 21.32 10.35 -9.00
C PRO A 53 22.09 9.21 -8.32
N GLU A 54 22.36 9.33 -7.02
CA GLU A 54 23.02 8.30 -6.23
C GLU A 54 22.16 7.03 -6.16
N LEU A 55 20.86 7.18 -5.89
CA LEU A 55 19.91 6.07 -5.89
C LEU A 55 19.87 5.36 -7.25
N MET A 56 19.80 6.12 -8.34
CA MET A 56 19.78 5.55 -9.70
C MET A 56 21.06 4.78 -10.01
N GLY A 57 22.22 5.30 -9.60
CA GLY A 57 23.51 4.60 -9.69
C GLY A 57 23.50 3.29 -8.88
N ALA A 58 23.04 3.34 -7.64
CA ALA A 58 22.94 2.16 -6.78
C ALA A 58 22.04 1.07 -7.39
N ILE A 59 20.88 1.44 -7.94
CA ILE A 59 19.97 0.52 -8.62
C ILE A 59 20.61 -0.11 -9.87
N ALA A 60 21.36 0.68 -10.64
CA ALA A 60 22.03 0.22 -11.86
C ALA A 60 23.15 -0.79 -11.57
N HIS A 61 23.86 -0.65 -10.45
CA HIS A 61 24.96 -1.54 -10.05
C HIS A 61 24.53 -2.65 -9.07
N ALA A 62 23.31 -2.59 -8.52
CA ALA A 62 22.79 -3.62 -7.63
C ALA A 62 22.69 -4.98 -8.34
N SER A 63 23.14 -6.03 -7.64
CA SER A 63 22.99 -7.44 -8.04
C SER A 63 21.56 -7.94 -7.80
N ILE A 64 20.60 -7.37 -8.53
CA ILE A 64 19.18 -7.73 -8.51
C ILE A 64 18.70 -8.15 -9.89
N LYS A 65 17.57 -8.88 -9.94
CA LYS A 65 16.95 -9.27 -11.20
C LYS A 65 16.57 -8.02 -12.01
N ARG A 66 16.76 -8.10 -13.34
CA ARG A 66 16.38 -7.03 -14.27
C ARG A 66 14.92 -6.60 -14.12
N THR A 67 14.02 -7.55 -13.87
CA THR A 67 12.59 -7.28 -13.62
C THR A 67 12.38 -6.39 -12.40
N THR A 68 13.12 -6.63 -11.31
CA THR A 68 13.05 -5.81 -10.09
C THR A 68 13.59 -4.41 -10.34
N ARG A 69 14.68 -4.29 -11.11
CA ARG A 69 15.23 -3.00 -11.52
C ARG A 69 14.21 -2.17 -12.30
N CYS A 70 13.66 -2.74 -13.37
CA CYS A 70 12.66 -2.06 -14.20
C CYS A 70 11.41 -1.69 -13.39
N LEU A 71 11.01 -2.52 -12.42
CA LEU A 71 9.88 -2.21 -11.54
C LEU A 71 10.18 -0.98 -10.66
N ILE A 72 11.37 -0.89 -10.06
CA ILE A 72 11.74 0.28 -9.24
C ILE A 72 11.73 1.55 -10.09
N GLU A 73 12.33 1.50 -11.27
CA GLU A 73 12.34 2.63 -12.23
C GLU A 73 10.91 3.03 -12.64
N TRP A 74 10.07 2.04 -12.97
CA TRP A 74 8.66 2.27 -13.29
C TRP A 74 7.89 2.92 -12.14
N GLN A 75 8.16 2.51 -10.90
CA GLN A 75 7.55 3.11 -9.72
C GLN A 75 8.02 4.55 -9.49
N LEU A 76 9.29 4.86 -9.77
CA LEU A 76 9.82 6.22 -9.70
C LEU A 76 9.15 7.13 -10.74
N HIS A 77 8.89 6.64 -11.95
CA HIS A 77 8.22 7.40 -12.99
C HIS A 77 6.71 7.59 -12.75
N THR A 78 6.04 6.60 -12.17
CA THR A 78 4.56 6.61 -12.06
C THR A 78 4.04 6.95 -10.67
N MET A 79 4.91 6.92 -9.65
CA MET A 79 4.57 7.07 -8.23
C MET A 79 3.39 6.16 -7.80
N THR A 80 3.37 4.93 -8.35
CA THR A 80 2.35 3.91 -8.03
C THR A 80 2.75 3.05 -6.86
N ARG A 81 1.75 2.47 -6.19
CA ARG A 81 2.02 1.51 -5.11
C ARG A 81 2.72 0.27 -5.67
N PRO A 82 3.62 -0.38 -4.92
CA PRO A 82 4.31 -1.59 -5.38
C PRO A 82 3.37 -2.69 -5.90
N ALA A 83 2.23 -2.88 -5.23
CA ALA A 83 1.24 -3.87 -5.64
C ALA A 83 0.52 -3.53 -6.96
N GLU A 84 0.34 -2.24 -7.25
CA GLU A 84 -0.26 -1.77 -8.51
C GLU A 84 0.76 -1.94 -9.65
N ALA A 85 1.98 -1.44 -9.45
CA ALA A 85 3.09 -1.51 -10.39
C ALA A 85 3.47 -2.94 -10.78
N SER A 86 3.65 -3.83 -9.79
CA SER A 86 4.09 -5.21 -10.03
C SER A 86 3.07 -6.05 -10.80
N GLY A 87 1.79 -5.66 -10.77
CA GLY A 87 0.75 -6.35 -11.50
C GLY A 87 0.41 -5.72 -12.86
N ALA A 88 1.07 -4.64 -13.28
CA ALA A 88 0.77 -3.94 -14.54
C ALA A 88 0.66 -4.91 -15.73
N ARG A 89 -0.33 -4.69 -16.60
CA ARG A 89 -0.56 -5.54 -17.77
C ARG A 89 -0.34 -4.76 -19.06
N TRP A 90 0.12 -5.44 -20.10
CA TRP A 90 0.38 -4.81 -21.40
C TRP A 90 -0.87 -4.19 -22.03
N ASN A 91 -2.06 -4.75 -21.79
CA ASN A 91 -3.33 -4.22 -22.29
C ASN A 91 -3.85 -3.00 -21.51
N GLU A 92 -3.18 -2.59 -20.44
CA GLU A 92 -3.48 -1.36 -19.68
C GLU A 92 -2.69 -0.15 -20.20
N ILE A 93 -1.76 -0.39 -21.13
CA ILE A 93 -0.81 0.59 -21.63
C ILE A 93 -1.23 1.02 -23.03
N ASP A 94 -1.63 2.27 -23.14
CA ASP A 94 -1.77 2.97 -24.41
C ASP A 94 -0.39 3.53 -24.79
N TRP A 95 0.23 2.92 -25.81
CA TRP A 95 1.56 3.29 -26.27
C TRP A 95 1.58 4.58 -27.11
N ASP A 96 0.47 4.89 -27.78
CA ASP A 96 0.33 6.08 -28.61
C ASP A 96 0.17 7.31 -27.71
N GLU A 97 -0.74 7.22 -26.74
CA GLU A 97 -0.97 8.28 -25.78
C GLU A 97 0.07 8.30 -24.65
N LYS A 98 0.86 7.23 -24.49
CA LYS A 98 1.82 7.04 -23.40
C LYS A 98 1.15 7.13 -22.03
N ILE A 99 0.00 6.47 -21.93
CA ILE A 99 -0.84 6.44 -20.74
C ILE A 99 -0.95 5.01 -20.24
N TRP A 100 -0.72 4.82 -18.95
CA TRP A 100 -1.07 3.58 -18.27
C TRP A 100 -2.33 3.79 -17.44
N THR A 101 -3.37 3.00 -17.72
CA THR A 101 -4.64 3.08 -17.01
C THR A 101 -4.88 1.82 -16.18
N ILE A 102 -4.93 1.98 -14.86
CA ILE A 102 -5.21 0.89 -13.94
C ILE A 102 -6.74 0.72 -13.87
N PRO A 103 -7.28 -0.46 -14.24
CA PRO A 103 -8.72 -0.68 -14.25
C PRO A 103 -9.28 -0.73 -12.82
N ALA A 104 -10.50 -0.23 -12.65
CA ALA A 104 -11.17 -0.13 -11.34
C ALA A 104 -11.30 -1.49 -10.63
N GLU A 105 -11.44 -2.59 -11.38
CA GLU A 105 -11.51 -3.96 -10.86
C GLU A 105 -10.28 -4.37 -10.04
N ARG A 106 -9.11 -3.80 -10.38
CA ARG A 106 -7.83 -4.08 -9.71
C ARG A 106 -7.49 -3.09 -8.60
N MET A 107 -8.28 -2.02 -8.46
CA MET A 107 -8.06 -1.04 -7.41
C MET A 107 -8.53 -1.60 -6.06
N LYS A 108 -7.81 -1.28 -5.00
CA LYS A 108 -8.21 -1.65 -3.64
C LYS A 108 -9.59 -1.07 -3.35
N LYS A 109 -10.55 -1.93 -2.98
CA LYS A 109 -11.88 -1.51 -2.49
C LYS A 109 -11.74 -0.75 -1.18
N GLU A 110 -11.58 0.56 -1.24
CA GLU A 110 -12.00 1.45 -0.15
C GLU A 110 -13.52 1.64 -0.25
N GLY A 111 -14.18 1.67 0.91
CA GLY A 111 -15.62 1.44 1.05
C GLY A 111 -16.51 2.31 0.16
N SER A 112 -17.55 1.67 -0.38
CA SER A 112 -18.69 2.23 -1.13
C SER A 112 -18.34 3.21 -2.27
N THR A 113 -18.52 2.73 -3.51
CA THR A 113 -18.50 3.48 -4.79
C THR A 113 -17.13 3.58 -5.47
N ALA A 114 -16.62 2.47 -6.04
CA ALA A 114 -15.48 2.49 -6.95
C ALA A 114 -15.96 2.35 -8.40
N SER A 115 -16.10 3.48 -9.12
CA SER A 115 -16.35 3.51 -10.56
C SER A 115 -15.34 4.33 -11.36
N ARG A 116 -14.23 4.80 -10.74
CA ARG A 116 -13.20 5.59 -11.42
C ARG A 116 -11.89 4.83 -11.55
N SER A 117 -11.45 4.63 -12.79
CA SER A 117 -10.10 4.17 -13.14
C SER A 117 -9.06 5.24 -12.81
N GLN A 118 -7.84 4.83 -12.52
CA GLN A 118 -6.71 5.75 -12.36
C GLN A 118 -5.83 5.71 -13.59
N SER A 119 -5.74 6.83 -14.31
CA SER A 119 -4.80 7.03 -15.41
C SER A 119 -3.53 7.71 -14.90
N ARG A 120 -2.38 7.25 -15.39
CA ARG A 120 -1.07 7.84 -15.10
C ARG A 120 -0.30 8.01 -16.40
N CYS A 121 0.15 9.23 -16.64
CA CYS A 121 1.01 9.55 -17.76
C CYS A 121 2.46 9.45 -17.29
N TRP A 122 3.33 8.82 -18.08
CA TRP A 122 4.77 8.76 -17.80
C TRP A 122 5.57 9.76 -18.66
N ARG A 123 4.91 10.69 -19.36
CA ARG A 123 5.60 11.75 -20.10
C ARG A 123 6.33 12.67 -19.11
N TYR A 124 7.65 12.70 -19.25
CA TYR A 124 8.48 13.86 -18.93
C TYR A 124 8.66 14.70 -20.19
#